data_AF-A0A9E1V0X0-F1
#
_entry.id   AF-A0A9E1V0X0-F1
#
_cell.length_a   1.000
_cell.length_b   1.000
_cell.length_c   1.000
_cell.angle_alpha   90.00
_cell.angle_beta   90.00
_cell.angle_gamma   90.00
#
_symmetry.space_group_name_H-M   'P 1'
#
loop_
_entity.id
_entity.type
_entity.pdbx_description
1 polymer ?
#
loop_
_entity_poly.entity_id
_entity_poly.type
_entity_poly.pdbx_seq_one_letter_code
_entity_poly.pdbx_strand_id
1 'polypeptide(L)'
;DSRFEAAFAYLRQHPEIHDVILSGGDPLILPDERLDFFLRRLREIPSVRVVRIHTRVLTALPQRITPAFCKLLARHDVMYMNCHINHPDELTEEAVAAAGELRRAGVALGSQTVLLKGVNDSLATMRALCLGLYHAGVQPYYLFHCESVAGCAHFRPSLAAGQAIWHGLQGWISGMAVPRYVLDTPALRKIPLYPNYATAQADGTWHLRNFQGRDTVYREPGILE
;
A
#
# COMPACT_ATOMS: atom_id res chain seq x y z
N ASP A 1 -17.95 -4.59 24.06
CA ASP A 1 -18.42 -5.02 22.72
C ASP A 1 -17.88 -6.43 22.49
N SER A 2 -18.72 -7.46 22.66
CA SER A 2 -18.30 -8.87 22.84
C SER A 2 -17.49 -9.44 21.68
N ARG A 3 -17.69 -8.90 20.46
CA ARG A 3 -16.96 -9.32 19.25
C ARG A 3 -15.47 -9.01 19.32
N PHE A 4 -15.08 -7.88 19.90
CA PHE A 4 -13.67 -7.50 20.00
C PHE A 4 -12.93 -8.24 21.10
N GLU A 5 -13.62 -8.62 22.18
CA GLU A 5 -13.02 -9.46 23.22
C GLU A 5 -12.64 -10.85 22.67
N ALA A 6 -13.46 -11.42 21.78
CA ALA A 6 -13.11 -12.66 21.08
C ALA A 6 -11.85 -12.50 20.21
N ALA A 7 -11.71 -11.37 19.50
CA ALA A 7 -10.51 -11.08 18.71
C ALA A 7 -9.26 -10.92 19.58
N PHE A 8 -9.34 -10.22 20.71
CA PHE A 8 -8.22 -10.12 21.65
C PHE A 8 -7.86 -11.46 22.28
N ALA A 9 -8.86 -12.29 22.64
CA ALA A 9 -8.62 -13.63 23.14
C ALA A 9 -7.90 -14.50 22.11
N TYR A 10 -8.33 -14.44 20.85
CA TYR A 10 -7.67 -15.10 19.72
C TYR A 10 -6.20 -14.66 19.60
N LEU A 11 -5.92 -13.36 19.55
CA LEU A 11 -4.54 -12.86 19.46
C LEU A 11 -3.64 -13.31 20.63
N ARG A 12 -4.20 -13.46 21.85
CA ARG A 12 -3.44 -14.01 23.00
C ARG A 12 -3.15 -15.50 22.88
N GLN A 13 -4.02 -16.26 22.20
CA GLN A 13 -3.85 -17.69 21.97
C GLN A 13 -2.93 -18.00 20.76
N HIS A 14 -2.65 -17.00 19.93
CA HIS A 14 -1.88 -17.12 18.69
C HIS A 14 -0.62 -16.23 18.72
N PRO A 15 0.43 -16.61 19.48
CA PRO A 15 1.66 -15.81 19.61
C PRO A 15 2.48 -15.68 18.32
N GLU A 16 2.19 -16.48 17.29
CA GLU A 16 2.72 -16.36 15.94
C GLU A 16 2.21 -15.11 15.18
N ILE A 17 1.19 -14.42 15.72
CA ILE A 17 0.68 -13.18 15.13
C ILE A 17 1.44 -12.00 15.72
N HIS A 18 2.16 -11.28 14.86
CA HIS A 18 3.00 -10.16 15.26
C HIS A 18 2.59 -8.81 14.67
N ASP A 19 1.77 -8.82 13.61
CA ASP A 19 1.35 -7.65 12.85
C ASP A 19 -0.18 -7.62 12.77
N VAL A 20 -0.78 -6.60 13.36
CA VAL A 20 -2.22 -6.42 13.41
C VAL A 20 -2.60 -5.15 12.67
N ILE A 21 -3.56 -5.28 11.75
CA ILE A 21 -4.08 -4.18 10.97
C ILE A 21 -5.47 -3.80 11.49
N LEU A 22 -5.62 -2.55 11.95
CA LEU A 22 -6.93 -1.94 12.15
C LEU A 22 -7.45 -1.46 10.79
N SER A 23 -8.54 -2.06 10.34
CA SER A 23 -9.20 -1.82 9.04
C SER A 23 -10.70 -2.13 9.13
N GLY A 24 -11.40 -2.28 8.00
CA GLY A 24 -12.82 -2.63 7.90
C GLY A 24 -13.61 -1.54 7.19
N GLY A 25 -14.43 -0.79 7.95
CA GLY A 25 -14.94 0.50 7.48
C GLY A 25 -13.79 1.50 7.38
N ASP A 26 -13.74 2.46 8.31
CA ASP A 26 -12.55 3.30 8.45
C ASP A 26 -12.26 3.55 9.95
N PRO A 27 -11.11 3.09 10.48
CA PRO A 27 -10.75 3.24 11.89
C PRO A 27 -10.68 4.70 12.35
N LEU A 28 -10.38 5.64 11.45
CA LEU A 28 -10.25 7.06 11.79
C LEU A 28 -11.61 7.76 11.95
N ILE A 29 -12.72 7.12 11.58
CA ILE A 29 -14.07 7.61 11.89
C ILE A 29 -14.41 7.41 13.38
N LEU A 30 -13.67 6.54 14.08
CA LEU A 30 -13.84 6.35 15.51
C LEU A 30 -13.35 7.58 16.29
N PRO A 31 -14.04 7.95 17.39
CA PRO A 31 -13.52 8.91 18.36
C PRO A 31 -12.17 8.46 18.93
N ASP A 32 -11.35 9.43 19.34
CA ASP A 32 -10.01 9.17 19.88
C ASP A 32 -10.03 8.19 21.05
N GLU A 33 -11.03 8.28 21.94
CA GLU A 33 -11.16 7.42 23.11
C GLU A 33 -11.40 5.95 22.73
N ARG A 34 -12.16 5.74 21.65
CA ARG A 34 -12.46 4.39 21.15
C ARG A 34 -11.23 3.79 20.48
N LEU A 35 -10.50 4.57 19.68
CA LEU A 35 -9.26 4.11 19.07
C LEU A 35 -8.19 3.83 20.13
N ASP A 36 -8.08 4.71 21.13
CA ASP A 36 -7.17 4.55 22.27
C ASP A 36 -7.42 3.24 23.02
N PHE A 37 -8.68 2.92 23.29
CA PHE A 37 -9.05 1.64 23.87
C PHE A 37 -8.53 0.45 23.05
N PHE A 38 -8.74 0.46 21.73
CA PHE A 38 -8.28 -0.65 20.87
C PHE A 38 -6.76 -0.76 20.85
N LEU A 39 -6.05 0.36 20.67
CA LEU A 39 -4.60 0.38 20.63
C LEU A 39 -3.99 -0.09 21.95
N ARG A 40 -4.51 0.37 23.09
CA ARG A 40 -4.07 -0.09 24.42
C ARG A 40 -4.24 -1.60 24.57
N ARG A 41 -5.42 -2.13 24.23
CA ARG A 41 -5.70 -3.57 24.36
C ARG A 41 -4.83 -4.42 23.45
N LEU A 42 -4.46 -3.93 22.26
CA LEU A 42 -3.48 -4.59 21.39
C LEU A 42 -2.07 -4.56 21.99
N ARG A 43 -1.66 -3.44 22.60
CA ARG A 43 -0.34 -3.30 23.23
C ARG A 43 -0.16 -4.13 24.51
N GLU A 44 -1.25 -4.54 25.14
CA GLU A 44 -1.22 -5.51 26.25
C GLU A 44 -0.86 -6.94 25.80
N ILE A 45 -0.84 -7.23 24.49
CA ILE A 45 -0.58 -8.57 23.94
C ILE A 45 0.90 -8.66 23.51
N PRO A 46 1.76 -9.42 24.21
CA PRO A 46 3.22 -9.36 23.99
C PRO A 46 3.70 -9.81 22.60
N SER A 47 2.94 -10.66 21.91
CA SER A 47 3.26 -11.12 20.55
C SER A 47 3.05 -10.03 19.50
N VAL A 48 2.14 -9.08 19.73
CA VAL A 48 1.80 -8.00 18.80
C VAL A 48 2.87 -6.92 18.82
N ARG A 49 3.74 -6.93 17.81
CA ARG A 49 4.84 -5.97 17.66
C ARG A 49 4.43 -4.77 16.82
N VAL A 50 3.71 -5.02 15.74
CA VAL A 50 3.33 -4.00 14.77
C VAL A 50 1.82 -3.82 14.81
N VAL A 51 1.40 -2.56 14.95
CA VAL A 51 0.00 -2.15 14.74
C VAL A 51 -0.02 -1.16 13.58
N ARG A 52 -0.84 -1.44 12.58
CA ARG A 52 -1.00 -0.60 11.39
C ARG A 52 -2.44 -0.19 11.22
N ILE A 53 -2.65 0.96 10.61
CA ILE A 53 -3.99 1.48 10.33
C ILE A 53 -4.18 1.61 8.83
N HIS A 54 -5.31 1.14 8.31
CA HIS A 54 -5.72 1.40 6.93
C HIS A 54 -6.87 2.39 6.93
N THR A 55 -6.80 3.44 6.12
CA THR A 55 -7.78 4.54 6.15
C THR A 55 -7.91 5.27 4.82
N ARG A 56 -9.10 5.78 4.51
CA ARG A 56 -9.36 6.75 3.44
C ARG A 56 -9.55 8.16 4.00
N VAL A 57 -9.67 8.31 5.32
CA VAL A 57 -9.90 9.60 5.99
C VAL A 57 -8.80 10.63 5.70
N LEU A 58 -7.56 10.22 5.40
CA LEU A 58 -6.49 11.18 5.09
C LEU A 58 -6.90 12.17 3.98
N THR A 59 -7.58 11.71 2.93
CA THR A 59 -8.03 12.57 1.83
C THR A 59 -9.50 12.99 1.97
N ALA A 60 -10.34 12.18 2.62
CA ALA A 60 -11.76 12.48 2.78
C ALA A 60 -12.08 13.48 3.91
N LEU A 61 -11.29 13.46 4.99
CA LEU A 61 -11.43 14.37 6.14
C LEU A 61 -10.04 14.61 6.78
N PRO A 62 -9.14 15.36 6.11
CA PRO A 62 -7.78 15.62 6.61
C PRO A 62 -7.75 16.24 8.01
N GLN A 63 -8.80 16.99 8.38
CA GLN A 63 -8.96 17.65 9.68
C GLN A 63 -9.02 16.67 10.86
N ARG A 64 -9.25 15.37 10.59
CA ARG A 64 -9.17 14.31 11.61
C ARG A 64 -7.77 14.20 12.22
N ILE A 65 -6.74 14.60 11.47
CA ILE A 65 -5.34 14.55 11.88
C ILE A 65 -5.02 15.80 12.70
N THR A 66 -5.37 15.74 13.99
CA THR A 66 -5.08 16.80 14.95
C THR A 66 -3.78 16.53 15.71
N PRO A 67 -3.17 17.54 16.38
CA PRO A 67 -2.03 17.30 17.25
C PRO A 67 -2.32 16.29 18.38
N ALA A 68 -3.56 16.24 18.89
CA ALA A 68 -3.98 15.26 19.89
C ALA A 68 -3.99 13.84 19.32
N PHE A 69 -4.51 13.68 18.10
CA PHE A 69 -4.50 12.41 17.40
C PHE A 69 -3.08 11.90 17.10
N CYS A 70 -2.18 12.78 16.63
CA CYS A 70 -0.79 12.43 16.41
C CYS A 70 -0.09 11.95 17.71
N LYS A 71 -0.36 12.61 18.85
CA LYS A 71 0.13 12.16 20.17
C LYS A 71 -0.43 10.81 20.59
N LEU A 72 -1.71 10.55 20.31
CA LEU A 72 -2.35 9.26 20.55
C LEU A 72 -1.64 8.14 19.78
N LEU A 73 -1.37 8.34 18.49
CA LEU A 73 -0.67 7.37 17.65
C LEU A 73 0.76 7.11 18.15
N ALA A 74 1.50 8.16 18.48
CA ALA A 74 2.87 8.06 18.99
C ALA A 74 2.92 7.32 20.34
N ARG A 75 1.98 7.58 21.24
CA ARG A 75 1.87 6.88 22.54
C ARG A 75 1.73 5.37 22.39
N HIS A 76 1.03 4.93 21.34
CA HIS A 76 0.81 3.52 21.04
C HIS A 76 1.73 2.96 19.97
N ASP A 77 2.78 3.69 19.60
CA ASP A 77 3.78 3.26 18.62
C ASP A 77 3.15 2.76 17.31
N VAL A 78 2.14 3.49 16.80
CA VAL A 78 1.50 3.13 15.53
C VAL A 78 2.47 3.47 14.39
N MET A 79 3.24 2.47 13.97
CA MET A 79 4.36 2.66 13.06
C MET A 79 3.95 2.92 11.60
N TYR A 80 2.83 2.37 11.15
CA TYR A 80 2.43 2.42 9.74
C TYR A 80 0.97 2.79 9.55
N MET A 81 0.73 3.64 8.56
CA MET A 81 -0.61 3.93 8.08
C MET A 81 -0.66 3.84 6.56
N ASN A 82 -1.54 2.97 6.05
CA ASN A 82 -1.83 2.87 4.63
C ASN A 82 -3.08 3.69 4.31
N CYS A 83 -2.94 4.60 3.37
CA CYS A 83 -3.99 5.49 2.91
C CYS A 83 -4.57 4.96 1.59
N HIS A 84 -5.84 5.27 1.30
CA HIS A 84 -6.47 4.92 0.03
C HIS A 84 -6.62 6.15 -0.87
N ILE A 85 -5.65 6.37 -1.76
CA ILE A 85 -5.61 7.54 -2.65
C ILE A 85 -5.60 7.06 -4.09
N ASN A 86 -6.58 7.46 -4.90
CA ASN A 86 -6.78 6.96 -6.26
C ASN A 86 -6.48 7.99 -7.34
N HIS A 87 -6.56 9.28 -7.05
CA HIS A 87 -6.34 10.34 -8.04
C HIS A 87 -5.40 11.43 -7.50
N PRO A 88 -4.54 12.06 -8.32
CA PRO A 88 -3.70 13.18 -7.88
C PRO A 88 -4.52 14.33 -7.28
N ASP A 89 -5.76 14.55 -7.73
CA ASP A 89 -6.64 15.60 -7.19
C ASP A 89 -7.02 15.37 -5.71
N GLU A 90 -6.89 14.14 -5.20
CA GLU A 90 -7.09 13.85 -3.77
C GLU A 90 -5.91 14.35 -2.90
N LEU A 91 -4.77 14.73 -3.52
CA LEU A 91 -3.60 15.29 -2.84
C LEU A 91 -3.75 16.81 -2.67
N THR A 92 -4.81 17.22 -1.98
CA THR A 92 -5.03 18.63 -1.64
C THR A 92 -3.97 19.13 -0.66
N GLU A 93 -3.86 20.46 -0.51
CA GLU A 93 -2.94 21.07 0.45
C GLU A 93 -3.18 20.57 1.88
N GLU A 94 -4.44 20.41 2.27
CA GLU A 94 -4.82 19.89 3.59
C GLU A 94 -4.43 18.41 3.77
N ALA A 95 -4.63 17.58 2.76
CA ALA A 95 -4.24 16.16 2.81
C ALA A 95 -2.72 16.00 2.89
N VAL A 96 -1.96 16.80 2.14
CA VAL A 96 -0.49 16.81 2.17
C VAL A 96 0.03 17.34 3.51
N ALA A 97 -0.59 18.40 4.07
CA ALA A 97 -0.24 18.92 5.39
C ALA A 97 -0.51 17.87 6.49
N ALA A 98 -1.66 17.20 6.45
CA ALA A 98 -2.02 16.12 7.36
C ALA A 98 -1.05 14.93 7.27
N ALA A 99 -0.62 14.55 6.06
CA ALA A 99 0.43 13.56 5.87
C ALA A 99 1.76 14.02 6.52
N GLY A 100 2.10 15.30 6.41
CA GLY A 100 3.23 15.92 7.09
C GLY A 100 3.18 15.80 8.62
N GLU A 101 2.01 16.04 9.23
CA GLU A 101 1.79 15.88 10.68
C GLU A 101 1.98 14.43 11.13
N LEU A 102 1.43 13.46 10.39
CA LEU A 102 1.58 12.03 10.69
C LEU A 102 3.03 11.57 10.62
N ARG A 103 3.78 12.01 9.60
CA ARG A 103 5.22 11.69 9.49
C ARG A 103 6.03 12.29 10.63
N ARG A 104 5.73 13.52 11.05
CA ARG A 104 6.37 14.15 12.23
C ARG A 104 6.05 13.41 13.53
N ALA A 105 4.90 12.74 13.60
CA ALA A 105 4.54 11.86 14.70
C ALA A 105 5.23 10.48 14.63
N GLY A 106 6.09 10.23 13.63
CA GLY A 106 6.82 8.97 13.45
C GLY A 106 6.06 7.90 12.65
N VAL A 107 4.91 8.24 12.05
CA VAL A 107 4.11 7.28 11.28
C VAL A 107 4.63 7.20 9.85
N ALA A 108 5.04 6.01 9.41
CA ALA A 108 5.36 5.74 8.03
C ALA A 108 4.09 5.59 7.19
N LEU A 109 3.99 6.37 6.11
CA LEU A 109 2.81 6.43 5.27
C LEU A 109 3.00 5.65 3.97
N GLY A 110 2.01 4.82 3.64
CA GLY A 110 1.89 4.17 2.35
C GLY A 110 0.58 4.51 1.67
N SER A 111 0.50 4.39 0.35
CA SER A 111 -0.74 4.48 -0.41
C SER A 111 -1.09 3.15 -1.07
N GLN A 112 -2.34 2.73 -0.87
CA GLN A 112 -2.97 1.59 -1.52
C GLN A 112 -3.98 2.13 -2.54
N THR A 113 -3.47 2.34 -3.74
CA THR A 113 -4.23 2.80 -4.91
C THR A 113 -4.91 1.62 -5.57
N VAL A 114 -6.16 1.79 -6.01
CA VAL A 114 -6.86 0.83 -6.87
C VAL A 114 -6.86 1.37 -8.30
N LEU A 115 -6.48 0.54 -9.27
CA LEU A 115 -6.55 0.88 -10.69
C LEU A 115 -8.00 0.81 -11.17
N LEU A 116 -8.59 1.97 -11.43
CA LEU A 116 -10.01 2.14 -11.74
C LEU A 116 -10.17 2.78 -13.12
N LYS A 117 -10.93 2.10 -13.99
CA LYS A 117 -11.27 2.55 -15.33
C LYS A 117 -12.02 3.88 -15.30
N GLY A 118 -11.58 4.86 -16.09
CA GLY A 118 -12.17 6.20 -16.16
C GLY A 118 -11.80 7.11 -14.98
N VAL A 119 -10.92 6.67 -14.08
CA VAL A 119 -10.45 7.47 -12.93
C VAL A 119 -8.94 7.65 -13.02
N ASN A 120 -8.18 6.56 -13.00
CA ASN A 120 -6.71 6.62 -12.94
C ASN A 120 -6.03 5.60 -13.87
N ASP A 121 -6.78 5.06 -14.84
CA ASP A 121 -6.32 4.07 -15.83
C ASP A 121 -5.57 4.70 -17.02
N SER A 122 -4.85 5.79 -16.79
CA SER A 122 -3.92 6.37 -17.77
C SER A 122 -2.53 6.53 -17.17
N LEU A 123 -1.50 6.34 -18.00
CA LEU A 123 -0.10 6.47 -17.57
C LEU A 123 0.18 7.88 -17.01
N ALA A 124 -0.33 8.92 -17.67
CA ALA A 124 -0.14 10.30 -17.23
C ALA A 124 -0.70 10.52 -15.81
N THR A 125 -1.94 10.08 -15.55
CA THR A 125 -2.59 10.24 -14.24
C THR A 125 -1.89 9.41 -13.17
N MET A 126 -1.59 8.14 -13.46
CA MET A 126 -0.90 7.27 -12.51
C MET A 126 0.51 7.77 -12.18
N ARG A 127 1.24 8.31 -13.18
CA ARG A 127 2.56 8.92 -12.97
C ARG A 127 2.47 10.17 -12.08
N ALA A 128 1.49 11.04 -12.34
CA ALA A 128 1.25 12.23 -11.53
C ALA A 128 0.91 11.84 -10.08
N LEU A 129 0.03 10.86 -9.88
CA LEU A 129 -0.31 10.33 -8.55
C LEU A 129 0.93 9.79 -7.82
N CYS A 130 1.68 8.90 -8.47
CA CYS A 130 2.86 8.25 -7.86
C CYS A 130 3.92 9.28 -7.44
N LEU A 131 4.21 10.26 -8.29
CA LEU A 131 5.15 11.34 -7.97
C LEU A 131 4.59 12.27 -6.89
N GLY A 132 3.31 12.64 -6.95
CA GLY A 132 2.67 13.47 -5.93
C GLY A 132 2.71 12.83 -4.54
N LEU A 133 2.39 11.54 -4.46
CA LEU A 133 2.53 10.74 -3.23
C LEU A 133 3.97 10.75 -2.71
N TYR A 134 4.93 10.47 -3.61
CA TYR A 134 6.35 10.46 -3.27
C TYR A 134 6.83 11.82 -2.72
N HIS A 135 6.43 12.93 -3.35
CA HIS A 135 6.74 14.29 -2.88
C HIS A 135 6.07 14.62 -1.54
N ALA A 136 4.86 14.13 -1.29
CA ALA A 136 4.17 14.25 0.00
C ALA A 136 4.78 13.36 1.10
N GLY A 137 5.76 12.51 0.77
CA GLY A 137 6.36 11.56 1.70
C GLY A 137 5.43 10.37 2.02
N VAL A 138 4.48 10.08 1.14
CA VAL A 138 3.61 8.90 1.18
C VAL A 138 4.13 7.90 0.16
N GLN A 139 4.55 6.72 0.61
CA GLN A 139 5.11 5.69 -0.27
C GLN A 139 4.00 5.12 -1.18
N PRO A 140 4.11 5.19 -2.52
CA PRO A 140 3.25 4.38 -3.40
C PRO A 140 3.52 2.90 -3.08
N TYR A 141 2.59 2.25 -2.39
CA TYR A 141 2.83 0.92 -1.82
C TYR A 141 2.26 -0.17 -2.72
N TYR A 142 0.94 -0.17 -2.91
CA TYR A 142 0.26 -1.08 -3.81
C TYR A 142 -0.53 -0.30 -4.86
N LEU A 143 -0.46 -0.81 -6.08
CA LEU A 143 -1.47 -0.60 -7.11
C LEU A 143 -2.26 -1.90 -7.19
N PHE A 144 -3.48 -1.91 -6.67
CA PHE A 144 -4.38 -3.05 -6.78
C PHE A 144 -5.07 -3.02 -8.13
N HIS A 145 -5.06 -4.13 -8.85
CA HIS A 145 -5.98 -4.35 -9.94
C HIS A 145 -7.41 -4.39 -9.39
N CYS A 146 -8.36 -3.69 -10.03
CA CYS A 146 -9.74 -3.66 -9.57
C CYS A 146 -10.32 -5.08 -9.46
N GLU A 147 -10.69 -5.46 -8.25
CA GLU A 147 -11.24 -6.78 -7.95
C GLU A 147 -12.61 -7.02 -8.59
N SER A 148 -12.99 -8.29 -8.63
CA SER A 148 -14.34 -8.68 -9.05
C SER A 148 -15.38 -8.59 -7.96
N VAL A 149 -15.70 -7.37 -7.57
CA VAL A 149 -16.82 -7.06 -6.68
C VAL A 149 -18.09 -6.83 -7.49
N ALA A 150 -19.21 -7.36 -7.01
CA ALA A 150 -20.53 -7.17 -7.61
C ALA A 150 -20.85 -5.67 -7.76
N GLY A 151 -21.35 -5.27 -8.92
CA GLY A 151 -21.67 -3.87 -9.23
C GLY A 151 -20.49 -3.01 -9.72
N CYS A 152 -19.24 -3.43 -9.53
CA CYS A 152 -18.05 -2.62 -9.86
C CYS A 152 -17.37 -3.00 -11.19
N ALA A 153 -17.96 -3.88 -12.00
CA ALA A 153 -17.33 -4.39 -13.22
C ALA A 153 -16.93 -3.29 -14.22
N HIS A 154 -17.69 -2.19 -14.28
CA HIS A 154 -17.42 -1.05 -15.16
C HIS A 154 -16.16 -0.27 -14.79
N PHE A 155 -15.67 -0.38 -13.55
CA PHE A 155 -14.40 0.18 -13.11
C PHE A 155 -13.20 -0.72 -13.41
N ARG A 156 -13.39 -1.92 -13.96
CA ARG A 156 -12.28 -2.86 -14.18
C ARG A 156 -11.60 -2.63 -15.54
N PRO A 157 -10.31 -2.25 -15.57
CA PRO A 157 -9.53 -2.26 -16.81
C PRO A 157 -9.09 -3.69 -17.16
N SER A 158 -8.56 -3.91 -18.35
CA SER A 158 -7.88 -5.18 -18.66
C SER A 158 -6.56 -5.29 -17.89
N LEU A 159 -6.10 -6.52 -17.62
CA LEU A 159 -4.79 -6.75 -17.01
C LEU A 159 -3.65 -6.14 -17.85
N ALA A 160 -3.73 -6.29 -19.18
CA ALA A 160 -2.77 -5.74 -20.12
C ALA A 160 -2.66 -4.20 -20.02
N ALA A 161 -3.79 -3.50 -19.87
CA ALA A 161 -3.79 -2.05 -19.69
C ALA A 161 -3.08 -1.65 -18.38
N GLY A 162 -3.37 -2.34 -17.28
CA GLY A 162 -2.69 -2.08 -16.01
C GLY A 162 -1.19 -2.40 -16.05
N GLN A 163 -0.78 -3.48 -16.73
CA GLN A 163 0.63 -3.82 -16.93
C GLN A 163 1.34 -2.76 -17.78
N ALA A 164 0.69 -2.25 -18.84
CA ALA A 164 1.24 -1.18 -19.67
C ALA A 164 1.46 0.12 -18.87
N ILE A 165 0.50 0.50 -18.01
CA ILE A 165 0.64 1.65 -17.11
C ILE A 165 1.82 1.43 -16.16
N TRP A 166 1.89 0.28 -15.47
CA TRP A 166 2.96 0.00 -14.53
C TRP A 166 4.34 -0.01 -15.22
N HIS A 167 4.45 -0.59 -16.41
CA HIS A 167 5.67 -0.59 -17.21
C HIS A 167 6.11 0.83 -17.59
N GLY A 168 5.16 1.74 -17.86
CA GLY A 168 5.45 3.16 -18.09
C GLY A 168 5.91 3.93 -16.85
N LEU A 169 5.84 3.34 -15.66
CA LEU A 169 6.40 3.89 -14.42
C LEU A 169 7.79 3.31 -14.16
N GLN A 170 7.91 1.97 -14.22
CA GLN A 170 9.13 1.25 -13.87
C GLN A 170 10.32 1.69 -14.74
N GLY A 171 11.38 2.17 -14.10
CA GLY A 171 12.58 2.68 -14.78
C GLY A 171 12.45 4.10 -15.36
N TRP A 172 11.24 4.65 -15.43
CA TRP A 172 10.97 6.00 -15.94
C TRP A 172 10.82 7.05 -14.83
N ILE A 173 10.46 6.62 -13.62
CA ILE A 173 10.47 7.44 -12.40
C ILE A 173 11.33 6.78 -11.33
N SER A 174 11.56 7.47 -10.21
CA SER A 174 12.26 6.92 -9.05
C SER A 174 11.66 5.59 -8.64
N GLY A 175 12.48 4.57 -8.37
CA GLY A 175 12.01 3.25 -7.94
C GLY A 175 11.19 3.30 -6.65
N MET A 176 11.45 4.28 -5.77
CA MET A 176 10.63 4.53 -4.58
C MET A 176 9.24 5.07 -4.91
N ALA A 177 9.02 5.64 -6.10
CA ALA A 177 7.71 6.10 -6.53
C ALA A 177 6.94 5.03 -7.31
N VAL A 178 7.53 3.85 -7.58
CA VAL A 178 6.86 2.79 -8.33
C VAL A 178 6.14 1.84 -7.36
N PRO A 179 4.80 1.73 -7.40
CA PRO A 179 4.07 0.84 -6.52
C PRO A 179 4.23 -0.62 -6.93
N ARG A 180 3.92 -1.54 -6.02
CA ARG A 180 3.78 -2.97 -6.36
C ARG A 180 2.43 -3.20 -7.04
N TYR A 181 2.42 -3.61 -8.31
CA TYR A 181 1.17 -3.94 -8.99
C TYR A 181 0.72 -5.36 -8.66
N VAL A 182 -0.48 -5.50 -8.10
CA VAL A 182 -0.99 -6.78 -7.57
C VAL A 182 -2.44 -7.03 -7.97
N LEU A 183 -2.79 -8.30 -8.11
CA LEU A 183 -4.18 -8.79 -8.17
C LEU A 183 -4.45 -9.61 -6.90
N ASP A 184 -5.40 -9.19 -6.07
CA ASP A 184 -5.85 -10.03 -4.95
C ASP A 184 -6.88 -11.03 -5.46
N THR A 185 -6.67 -12.30 -5.12
CA THR A 185 -7.53 -13.41 -5.51
C THR A 185 -8.01 -14.16 -4.28
N PRO A 186 -9.24 -14.71 -4.26
CA PRO A 186 -9.74 -15.45 -3.10
C PRO A 186 -8.85 -16.63 -2.69
N ALA A 187 -8.26 -17.33 -3.66
CA ALA A 187 -7.49 -18.55 -3.43
C ALA A 187 -6.01 -18.29 -3.08
N LEU A 188 -5.35 -17.40 -3.83
CA LEU A 188 -3.90 -17.21 -3.75
C LEU A 188 -3.51 -15.88 -3.10
N ARG A 189 -4.49 -15.10 -2.64
CA ARG A 189 -4.30 -13.75 -2.12
C ARG A 189 -3.63 -12.86 -3.18
N LYS A 190 -2.74 -11.95 -2.76
CA LYS A 190 -2.12 -10.91 -3.58
C LYS A 190 -1.02 -11.49 -4.48
N ILE A 191 -1.30 -11.56 -5.78
CA ILE A 191 -0.35 -12.00 -6.82
C ILE A 191 0.32 -10.78 -7.44
N PRO A 192 1.66 -10.64 -7.37
CA PRO A 192 2.37 -9.59 -8.10
C PRO A 192 2.29 -9.78 -9.61
N LEU A 193 2.08 -8.68 -10.35
CA LEU A 193 1.87 -8.67 -11.80
C LEU A 193 3.02 -8.02 -12.56
N TYR A 194 4.26 -8.26 -12.14
CA TYR A 194 5.45 -7.69 -12.78
C TYR A 194 5.72 -8.34 -14.15
N PRO A 195 6.23 -7.57 -15.13
CA PRO A 195 6.82 -8.14 -16.34
C PRO A 195 8.00 -9.04 -15.97
N ASN A 196 8.16 -10.13 -16.71
CA ASN A 196 9.38 -10.92 -16.60
C ASN A 196 10.53 -10.24 -17.36
N TYR A 197 11.51 -9.73 -16.63
CA TYR A 197 12.71 -9.11 -17.19
C TYR A 197 13.89 -10.08 -17.31
N ALA A 198 13.76 -11.32 -16.83
CA ALA A 198 14.86 -12.29 -16.79
C ALA A 198 14.37 -13.71 -17.13
N THR A 199 14.95 -14.32 -18.16
CA THR A 199 14.62 -15.69 -18.58
C THR A 199 15.86 -16.57 -18.51
N ALA A 200 15.84 -17.53 -17.59
CA ALA A 200 16.89 -18.54 -17.47
C ALA A 200 16.89 -19.47 -18.69
N GLN A 201 18.09 -19.81 -19.15
CA GLN A 201 18.34 -20.81 -20.18
C GLN A 201 18.88 -22.09 -19.53
N ALA A 202 18.76 -23.21 -20.24
CA ALA A 202 19.19 -24.52 -19.73
C ALA A 202 20.71 -24.63 -19.52
N ASP A 203 21.49 -23.80 -20.22
CA ASP A 203 22.95 -23.74 -20.15
C ASP A 203 23.47 -22.81 -19.04
N GLY A 204 22.60 -22.35 -18.13
CA GLY A 204 22.93 -21.44 -17.04
C GLY A 204 23.17 -19.99 -17.46
N THR A 205 22.86 -19.64 -18.71
CA THR A 205 22.77 -18.24 -19.14
C THR A 205 21.40 -17.64 -18.82
N TRP A 206 21.36 -16.32 -18.66
CA TRP A 206 20.15 -15.55 -18.42
C TRP A 206 19.99 -14.50 -19.50
N HIS A 207 18.85 -14.51 -20.16
CA HIS A 207 18.46 -13.44 -21.08
C HIS A 207 17.70 -12.37 -20.30
N LEU A 208 18.29 -11.19 -20.22
CA LEU A 208 17.77 -10.07 -19.46
C LEU A 208 17.30 -8.98 -20.41
N ARG A 209 16.15 -8.36 -20.09
CA ARG A 209 15.62 -7.20 -20.81
C ARG A 209 15.41 -6.07 -19.82
N ASN A 210 15.80 -4.84 -20.18
CA ASN A 210 15.51 -3.67 -19.34
C ASN A 210 14.16 -3.01 -19.71
N PHE A 211 13.77 -1.97 -18.96
CA PHE A 211 12.54 -1.21 -19.21
C PHE A 211 12.50 -0.45 -20.55
N GLN A 212 13.63 -0.28 -21.23
CA GLN A 212 13.74 0.34 -22.55
C GLN A 212 13.68 -0.70 -23.69
N GLY A 213 13.50 -1.99 -23.35
CA GLY A 213 13.54 -3.08 -24.32
C GLY A 213 14.94 -3.47 -24.79
N ARG A 214 16.01 -3.02 -24.11
CA ARG A 214 17.39 -3.43 -24.43
C ARG A 214 17.67 -4.77 -23.78
N ASP A 215 18.27 -5.66 -24.56
CA ASP A 215 18.62 -7.02 -24.14
C ASP A 215 20.10 -7.12 -23.74
N THR A 216 20.38 -7.97 -22.77
CA THR A 216 21.75 -8.40 -22.41
C THR A 216 21.73 -9.84 -21.94
N VAL A 217 22.88 -10.50 -22.01
CA VAL A 217 23.08 -11.84 -21.46
C VAL A 217 23.88 -11.74 -20.18
N TYR A 218 23.43 -12.42 -19.13
CA TYR A 218 24.19 -12.65 -17.91
C TYR A 218 24.55 -14.13 -17.83
N ARG A 219 25.79 -14.47 -17.49
CA ARG A 219 26.26 -15.84 -17.33
C ARG A 219 26.48 -16.10 -15.85
N GLU A 220 25.91 -17.17 -15.32
CA GLU A 220 26.16 -17.57 -13.93
C GLU A 220 27.65 -17.84 -13.69
N PRO A 221 28.15 -17.65 -12.45
CA PRO A 221 29.52 -18.00 -12.09
C PRO A 221 29.86 -19.45 -12.46
N GLY A 222 31.02 -19.66 -13.09
CA GLY A 222 31.47 -20.99 -13.55
C GLY A 222 31.12 -21.33 -14.99
N ILE A 223 30.45 -20.43 -15.72
CA ILE A 223 30.10 -20.55 -17.16
C ILE A 223 30.92 -19.55 -18.01
N LEU A 224 31.97 -18.94 -17.42
CA LEU A 224 32.92 -18.13 -18.17
C LEU A 224 34.00 -19.05 -18.78
N GLU A 225 34.28 -18.79 -20.06
CA GLU A 225 35.07 -19.56 -21.05
C GLU A 225 36.28 -20.34 -20.51
#